data_AF-A0A0R1SB20-F1
#
_entry.id   AF-A0A0R1SB20-F1
#
_cell.length_a   1.000
_cell.length_b   1.000
_cell.length_c   1.000
_cell.angle_alpha   90.00
_cell.angle_beta   90.00
_cell.angle_gamma   90.00
#
_symmetry.space_group_name_H-M   'P 1'
#
loop_
_entity.id
_entity.type
_entity.pdbx_description
1 polymer ?
#
loop_
_entity_poly.entity_id
_entity_poly.type
_entity_poly.pdbx_seq_one_letter_code
_entity_poly.pdbx_strand_id
1 'polypeptide(L)'
;MERANNDQVKKMTKNNFLTVYPAFLHRFSHMSMDLQDYIIADPKIAELYQNREQVGELDLGFDKQNDQLVEDQVNNLIDQYN
;
A
#
# COMPACT_ATOMS: atom_id res chain seq x y z
N MET A 1 29.51 10.37 -16.61
CA MET A 1 28.70 10.50 -15.38
C MET A 1 27.30 10.01 -15.71
N GLU A 2 27.09 8.69 -15.65
CA GLU A 2 25.79 8.10 -15.91
C GLU A 2 25.00 8.04 -14.60
N ARG A 3 23.86 8.72 -14.59
CA ARG A 3 22.91 8.75 -13.50
C ARG A 3 22.25 7.37 -13.41
N ALA A 4 22.75 6.52 -12.52
CA ALA A 4 22.00 5.37 -12.01
C ALA A 4 20.84 5.88 -11.14
N ASN A 5 19.77 6.38 -11.77
CA ASN A 5 18.53 6.83 -11.13
C ASN A 5 17.31 6.23 -11.86
N ASN A 6 17.39 4.94 -12.17
CA ASN A 6 16.27 4.12 -12.62
C ASN A 6 16.51 2.71 -12.06
N ASP A 7 15.43 2.00 -11.72
CA ASP A 7 15.37 0.57 -11.31
C ASP A 7 15.18 0.19 -9.83
N GLN A 8 14.84 1.10 -8.92
CA GLN A 8 14.24 0.67 -7.64
C GLN A 8 12.97 1.43 -7.28
N VAL A 9 12.02 1.48 -8.21
CA VAL A 9 10.61 1.39 -7.79
C VAL A 9 10.48 -0.01 -7.19
N LYS A 10 10.71 -0.15 -5.87
CA LYS A 10 10.37 -1.38 -5.15
C LYS A 10 8.94 -1.71 -5.55
N LYS A 11 8.75 -2.78 -6.34
CA LYS A 11 7.41 -3.29 -6.59
C LYS A 11 6.84 -3.65 -5.23
N MET A 12 5.80 -2.93 -4.81
CA MET A 12 5.07 -3.25 -3.61
C MET A 12 4.58 -4.69 -3.72
N THR A 13 4.91 -5.51 -2.73
CA THR A 13 4.41 -6.87 -2.63
C THR A 13 3.40 -6.94 -1.49
N LYS A 14 2.50 -7.92 -1.53
CA LYS A 14 1.56 -8.17 -0.44
C LYS A 14 2.26 -8.22 0.93
N ASN A 15 3.37 -8.94 1.01
CA ASN A 15 4.10 -9.13 2.27
C ASN A 15 4.67 -7.81 2.81
N ASN A 16 5.26 -6.98 1.93
CA ASN A 16 5.78 -5.67 2.33
C ASN A 16 4.65 -4.71 2.71
N PHE A 17 3.56 -4.69 1.95
CA PHE A 17 2.37 -3.92 2.28
C PHE A 17 1.81 -4.29 3.65
N LEU A 18 1.62 -5.58 3.93
CA LEU A 18 1.10 -6.06 5.22
C LEU A 18 2.07 -5.88 6.39
N THR A 19 3.37 -5.72 6.11
CA THR A 19 4.37 -5.37 7.14
C THR A 19 4.20 -3.92 7.58
N VAL A 20 3.93 -3.03 6.62
CA VAL A 20 3.71 -1.59 6.89
C VAL A 20 2.30 -1.34 7.43
N TYR A 21 1.30 -2.05 6.92
CA TYR A 21 -0.10 -1.91 7.32
C TYR A 21 -0.67 -3.22 7.89
N PRO A 22 -0.26 -3.63 9.11
CA PRO A 22 -0.67 -4.91 9.70
C PRO A 22 -2.18 -5.01 9.96
N ALA A 23 -2.89 -3.88 10.07
CA ALA A 23 -4.35 -3.86 10.21
C ALA A 23 -5.08 -4.57 9.04
N PHE A 24 -4.47 -4.60 7.85
CA PHE A 24 -5.05 -5.27 6.69
C PHE A 24 -4.81 -6.79 6.68
N LEU A 25 -3.99 -7.35 7.58
CA LEU A 25 -3.75 -8.81 7.66
C LEU A 25 -5.08 -9.58 7.81
N HIS A 26 -5.90 -9.16 8.77
CA HIS A 26 -7.19 -9.80 9.01
C HIS A 26 -8.14 -9.61 7.83
N ARG A 27 -8.15 -8.41 7.23
CA ARG A 27 -9.01 -8.09 6.07
C ARG A 27 -8.65 -8.94 4.86
N PHE A 28 -7.36 -9.02 4.50
CA PHE A 28 -6.87 -9.83 3.39
C PHE A 28 -7.15 -11.32 3.61
N SER A 29 -7.14 -11.80 4.85
CA SER A 29 -7.50 -13.19 5.17
C SER A 29 -8.94 -13.57 4.79
N HIS A 30 -9.84 -12.59 4.68
CA HIS A 30 -11.24 -12.81 4.26
C HIS A 30 -11.47 -12.54 2.76
N MET A 31 -10.46 -12.04 2.04
CA MET A 31 -10.54 -11.72 0.61
C MET A 31 -10.04 -12.86 -0.26
N SER A 32 -10.59 -12.99 -1.47
CA SER A 32 -10.06 -13.90 -2.49
C SER A 32 -8.66 -13.46 -2.93
N MET A 33 -7.87 -14.41 -3.46
CA MET A 33 -6.53 -14.13 -3.94
C MET A 33 -6.53 -13.08 -5.06
N ASP A 34 -7.49 -13.17 -6.00
CA ASP A 34 -7.63 -12.21 -7.10
C ASP A 34 -7.90 -10.78 -6.60
N LEU A 35 -8.75 -10.62 -5.57
CA LEU A 35 -9.02 -9.31 -4.98
C LEU A 35 -7.79 -8.77 -4.24
N GLN A 36 -7.05 -9.62 -3.53
CA GLN A 36 -5.79 -9.22 -2.91
C GLN A 36 -4.79 -8.73 -3.96
N ASP A 37 -4.62 -9.46 -5.07
CA ASP A 37 -3.71 -9.08 -6.15
C ASP A 37 -4.17 -7.80 -6.86
N TYR A 38 -5.48 -7.62 -7.06
CA TYR A 38 -6.06 -6.38 -7.58
C TYR A 38 -5.73 -5.17 -6.69
N ILE A 39 -5.85 -5.31 -5.37
CA ILE A 39 -5.50 -4.25 -4.42
C ILE A 39 -3.99 -3.94 -4.44
N ILE A 40 -3.14 -4.97 -4.47
CA ILE A 40 -1.68 -4.77 -4.47
C ILE A 40 -1.18 -4.20 -5.80
N ALA A 41 -1.90 -4.43 -6.90
CA ALA A 41 -1.60 -3.84 -8.20
C ALA A 41 -2.07 -2.38 -8.34
N ASP A 42 -2.83 -1.85 -7.38
CA ASP A 42 -3.37 -0.49 -7.46
C ASP A 42 -2.25 0.57 -7.36
N PRO A 43 -2.15 1.50 -8.33
CA PRO A 43 -1.09 2.49 -8.36
C PRO A 43 -1.18 3.49 -7.20
N LYS A 44 -2.39 3.78 -6.69
CA LYS A 44 -2.57 4.72 -5.57
C LYS A 44 -2.19 4.08 -4.24
N ILE A 45 -2.49 2.80 -4.01
CA ILE A 45 -1.97 2.05 -2.87
C ILE A 45 -0.44 2.00 -2.92
N ALA A 46 0.15 1.76 -4.09
CA ALA A 46 1.60 1.75 -4.26
C ALA A 46 2.24 3.12 -3.93
N GLU A 47 1.62 4.22 -4.35
CA GLU A 47 2.06 5.58 -4.02
C GLU A 47 1.99 5.87 -2.52
N LEU A 48 0.86 5.56 -1.87
CA LEU A 48 0.68 5.75 -0.43
C LEU A 48 1.67 4.90 0.40
N TYR A 49 1.94 3.67 -0.04
CA TYR A 49 2.96 2.82 0.55
C TYR A 49 4.36 3.42 0.41
N GLN A 50 4.72 3.93 -0.77
CA GLN A 50 6.03 4.57 -0.99
C GLN A 50 6.21 5.85 -0.18
N ASN A 51 5.17 6.69 -0.09
CA ASN A 51 5.20 7.91 0.70
C ASN A 51 5.47 7.60 2.18
N ARG A 52 4.86 6.53 2.71
CA ARG A 52 5.11 6.07 4.07
C ARG A 52 6.53 5.55 4.29
N GLU A 53 7.07 4.76 3.35
CA GLU A 53 8.48 4.31 3.41
C GLU A 53 9.47 5.49 3.34
N GLN A 54 9.13 6.59 2.66
CA GLN A 54 10.01 7.74 2.46
C GLN A 54 10.01 8.74 3.63
N VAL A 55 8.85 8.99 4.24
CA VAL A 55 8.72 9.98 5.33
C VAL A 55 9.26 9.42 6.64
N GLY A 56 9.20 8.09 6.84
CA GLY A 56 9.72 7.43 8.04
C GLY A 56 8.87 7.68 9.30
N GLU A 57 9.00 6.81 10.29
CA GLU A 57 8.19 6.69 11.52
C GLU A 57 8.15 7.92 12.46
N LEU A 58 8.67 9.07 12.03
CA LEU A 58 8.86 10.25 12.89
C LEU A 58 7.69 11.23 12.87
N ASP A 59 6.74 11.10 11.93
CA ASP A 59 5.56 11.97 11.85
C ASP A 59 4.24 11.18 12.05
N LEU A 60 3.81 11.11 13.32
CA LEU A 60 2.56 10.46 13.73
C LEU A 60 1.30 11.08 13.10
N GLY A 61 1.35 12.33 12.66
CA GLY A 61 0.22 13.01 12.02
C GLY A 61 0.07 12.57 10.57
N PHE A 62 1.19 12.55 9.84
CA PHE A 62 1.29 12.01 8.50
C PHE A 62 0.87 10.54 8.44
N ASP A 63 1.35 9.71 9.38
CA ASP A 63 1.02 8.28 9.43
C ASP A 63 -0.48 8.05 9.53
N LYS A 64 -1.19 8.78 10.40
CA LYS A 64 -2.64 8.64 10.55
C LYS A 64 -3.40 9.03 9.29
N GLN A 65 -3.01 10.13 8.66
CA GLN A 65 -3.66 10.58 7.42
C GLN A 65 -3.40 9.58 6.29
N ASN A 66 -2.17 9.10 6.16
CA ASN A 66 -1.79 8.13 5.15
C ASN A 66 -2.49 6.77 5.37
N ASP A 67 -2.59 6.30 6.61
CA ASP A 67 -3.34 5.08 6.97
C ASP A 67 -4.81 5.19 6.58
N GLN A 68 -5.43 6.34 6.85
CA GLN A 68 -6.82 6.57 6.45
C GLN A 68 -6.99 6.56 4.92
N LEU A 69 -6.08 7.21 4.18
CA LEU A 69 -6.11 7.22 2.71
C LEU A 69 -5.96 5.81 2.11
N VAL A 70 -5.12 4.97 2.72
CA VAL A 70 -4.97 3.57 2.33
C VAL A 70 -6.25 2.80 2.62
N GLU A 71 -6.87 3.00 3.78
CA GLU A 71 -8.15 2.35 4.12
C GLU A 71 -9.27 2.73 3.15
N ASP A 72 -9.44 4.02 2.87
CA ASP A 72 -10.43 4.52 1.91
C ASP A 72 -10.21 3.93 0.51
N GLN A 73 -8.95 3.86 0.06
CA GLN A 73 -8.63 3.30 -1.25
C GLN A 73 -8.88 1.79 -1.29
N VAL A 74 -8.51 1.03 -0.26
CA VAL A 74 -8.81 -0.40 -0.17
C VAL A 74 -10.32 -0.66 -0.19
N ASN A 75 -11.10 0.13 0.56
CA ASN A 75 -12.57 0.04 0.54
C ASN A 75 -13.13 0.28 -0.87
N ASN A 76 -12.67 1.34 -1.54
CA ASN A 76 -13.09 1.66 -2.90
C ASN A 76 -12.79 0.51 -3.88
N LEU A 77 -11.61 -0.10 -3.80
CA LEU A 77 -11.21 -1.21 -4.66
C LEU A 77 -12.06 -2.46 -4.41
N ILE A 78 -12.46 -2.72 -3.15
CA ILE A 78 -13.36 -3.82 -2.82
C ILE A 78 -14.75 -3.55 -3.40
N ASP A 79 -15.29 -2.34 -3.26
CA ASP A 79 -16.58 -1.96 -3.84
C ASP A 79 -16.57 -2.03 -5.38
N GLN A 80 -15.46 -1.68 -6.04
CA GLN A 80 -15.33 -1.78 -7.49
C GLN A 80 -15.24 -3.21 -8.03
N TYR A 81 -14.74 -4.14 -7.21
CA TYR A 81 -14.56 -5.53 -7.60
C TYR A 81 -15.85 -6.37 -7.43
N ASN A 82 -16.74 -5.96 -6.52
CA ASN A 82 -18.05 -6.60 -6.28
C ASN A 82 -19.13 -6.13 -7.25
#